data_AF-A0ABC8VBQ9-F1
#
_entry.id   AF-A0ABC8VBQ9-F1
#
_cell.length_a   1.000
_cell.length_b   1.000
_cell.length_c   1.000
_cell.angle_alpha   90.00
_cell.angle_beta   90.00
_cell.angle_gamma   90.00
#
_symmetry.space_group_name_H-M   'P 1'
#
loop_
_entity.id
_entity.type
_entity.pdbx_description
1 polymer ?
#
loop_
_entity_poly.entity_id
_entity_poly.type
_entity_poly.pdbx_seq_one_letter_code
_entity_poly.pdbx_strand_id
1 'polypeptide(L)'
;MGSPKAAKSMVKHRICRRRFGTLFAAALVAAVVALVVFSDLFAQDPNASSQFNTLRPLRDVSEPTEIGQSPNKEDLATVTSDQELDAGNSEPNQDFHGTKPADGEGGTATAVPAQGERSTGESGLVPYTRCTPGTGTTVCDLSNQRYDICELCGDARTIGQSSTVMYVPQPRTSNGKEWGIPAQSRKSLPWIKKVTVKLLNASQLEPSCTSRHSIPAVVFALGGFTGNIWHDVSDVLLPLFLTVHQFDRDVQLLITNNQPWFIKKYSAIFHRLTKHKIIDFDTDNQIRCYPHVIVGLRSHRDFGIDPNAGPHNYTMLDFRFFIRESYGLPGSEVDIPYRADKDDPERKPRIMLIERGKTRRFMNAPEVLQGLDWFGFEVVKADPRIDSNLDEFVRLVDSCDAIMGVHGAGLTNMVFLRSGAVLVHIVPYGIEFMADGFYGAPARDMGLRHVRYSISPDESTLLEKYGWNHTVIKDPEAIRNSGWEKVGEFYMSAQDVVLNMTRFGSSLLKAIEFIV
;
A
#
# COMPACT_ATOMS: atom_id res chain seq x y z
N MET A 1 19.26 54.62 18.39
CA MET A 1 17.93 55.18 18.69
C MET A 1 17.04 55.04 17.46
N GLY A 2 16.25 53.98 17.37
CA GLY A 2 15.26 53.78 16.30
C GLY A 2 13.89 54.28 16.75
N SER A 3 13.22 55.09 15.93
CA SER A 3 12.05 55.88 16.30
C SER A 3 10.77 55.02 16.48
N PRO A 4 9.91 55.24 17.51
CA PRO A 4 8.74 54.40 17.82
C PRO A 4 7.56 54.51 16.84
N LYS A 5 7.69 55.26 15.74
CA LYS A 5 6.58 55.58 14.83
C LYS A 5 6.34 54.50 13.75
N ALA A 6 7.31 53.62 13.47
CA ALA A 6 7.16 52.56 12.47
C ALA A 6 6.29 51.38 12.94
N ALA A 7 6.32 51.04 14.23
CA ALA A 7 5.61 49.88 14.79
C ALA A 7 4.08 50.06 14.83
N LYS A 8 3.56 51.28 14.95
CA LYS A 8 2.11 51.55 14.98
C LYS A 8 1.45 51.53 13.59
N SER A 9 2.23 51.70 12.52
CA SER A 9 1.74 51.66 11.12
C SER A 9 1.45 50.22 10.67
N MET A 10 2.36 49.28 10.97
CA MET A 10 2.20 47.87 10.58
C MET A 10 1.03 47.17 11.28
N VAL A 11 0.69 47.54 12.52
CA VAL A 11 -0.43 46.95 13.26
C VAL A 11 -1.79 47.41 12.70
N LYS A 12 -1.92 48.67 12.25
CA LYS A 12 -3.15 49.14 11.59
C LYS A 12 -3.35 48.50 10.21
N HIS A 13 -2.28 48.25 9.45
CA HIS A 13 -2.36 47.55 8.17
C HIS A 13 -2.73 46.06 8.32
N ARG A 14 -2.27 45.39 9.39
CA ARG A 14 -2.63 43.99 9.72
C ARG A 14 -4.08 43.81 10.15
N ILE A 15 -4.65 44.75 10.91
CA ILE A 15 -6.06 44.69 11.35
C ILE A 15 -7.02 45.03 10.19
N CYS A 16 -6.64 45.96 9.30
CA CYS A 16 -7.43 46.29 8.12
C CYS A 16 -7.49 45.12 7.13
N ARG A 17 -6.35 44.45 6.85
CA ARG A 17 -6.32 43.28 5.94
C ARG A 17 -7.09 42.06 6.46
N ARG A 18 -7.11 41.80 7.78
CA ARG A 18 -7.92 40.72 8.36
C ARG A 18 -9.42 40.94 8.19
N ARG A 19 -9.91 42.18 8.33
CA ARG A 19 -11.34 42.50 8.11
C ARG A 19 -11.77 42.42 6.65
N PHE A 20 -10.90 42.81 5.71
CA PHE A 20 -11.19 42.69 4.28
C PHE A 20 -11.13 41.23 3.80
N GLY A 21 -10.21 40.40 4.31
CA GLY A 21 -10.13 38.97 3.98
C GLY A 21 -11.37 38.18 4.44
N THR A 22 -11.91 38.47 5.63
CA THR A 22 -13.15 37.83 6.11
C THR A 22 -14.39 38.27 5.32
N LEU A 23 -14.43 39.54 4.87
CA LEU A 23 -15.52 40.04 4.02
C LEU A 23 -15.46 39.45 2.61
N PHE A 24 -14.25 39.22 2.08
CA PHE A 24 -14.06 38.59 0.78
C PHE A 24 -14.44 37.10 0.80
N ALA A 25 -14.05 36.38 1.85
CA ALA A 25 -14.43 34.97 2.04
C ALA A 25 -15.96 34.81 2.22
N ALA A 26 -16.60 35.69 3.00
CA ALA A 26 -18.06 35.70 3.16
C ALA A 26 -18.80 36.03 1.85
N ALA A 27 -18.27 36.97 1.05
CA ALA A 27 -18.82 37.29 -0.27
C ALA A 27 -18.67 36.13 -1.26
N LEU A 28 -17.58 35.37 -1.18
CA LEU A 28 -17.35 34.19 -2.03
C LEU A 28 -18.30 33.05 -1.67
N VAL A 29 -18.54 32.80 -0.38
CA VAL A 29 -19.53 31.83 0.09
C VAL A 29 -20.94 32.23 -0.34
N ALA A 30 -21.30 33.51 -0.22
CA ALA A 30 -22.61 34.00 -0.67
C ALA A 30 -22.79 33.89 -2.20
N ALA A 31 -21.73 34.14 -2.99
CA ALA A 31 -21.77 34.00 -4.44
C ALA A 31 -21.93 32.54 -4.89
N VAL A 32 -21.28 31.60 -4.19
CA VAL A 32 -21.41 30.15 -4.46
C VAL A 32 -22.82 29.66 -4.09
N VAL A 33 -23.37 30.08 -2.95
CA VAL A 33 -24.75 29.74 -2.56
C VAL A 33 -25.76 30.31 -3.55
N ALA A 34 -25.57 31.55 -4.03
CA ALA A 34 -26.42 32.13 -5.05
C ALA A 34 -26.34 31.36 -6.39
N LEU A 35 -25.15 30.97 -6.84
CA LEU A 35 -24.96 30.18 -8.06
C LEU A 35 -25.65 28.81 -7.99
N VAL A 36 -25.59 28.13 -6.84
CA VAL A 36 -26.25 26.85 -6.61
C VAL A 36 -27.78 27.02 -6.64
N VAL A 37 -28.32 28.03 -5.93
CA VAL A 37 -29.76 28.29 -5.89
C VAL A 37 -30.31 28.72 -7.26
N PHE A 38 -29.56 29.51 -8.04
CA PHE A 38 -29.98 29.92 -9.38
C PHE A 38 -29.88 28.80 -10.43
N SER A 39 -28.99 27.82 -10.22
CA SER A 39 -28.85 26.66 -11.10
C SER A 39 -30.00 25.65 -10.90
N ASP A 40 -30.51 25.52 -9.69
CA ASP A 40 -31.69 24.69 -9.38
C ASP A 40 -33.02 25.30 -9.88
N LEU A 41 -33.05 26.60 -10.16
CA LEU A 41 -34.24 27.30 -10.68
C LEU A 41 -34.45 27.14 -12.20
N PHE A 42 -33.45 26.67 -12.95
CA PHE A 42 -33.54 26.44 -14.41
C PHE A 42 -33.67 24.95 -14.81
N ALA A 43 -33.65 24.03 -13.84
CA ALA A 43 -33.81 22.60 -14.07
C ALA A 43 -35.28 22.15 -14.05
N GLN A 44 -36.16 22.82 -14.80
CA GLN A 44 -37.52 22.32 -15.08
C GLN A 44 -37.96 22.72 -16.50
N ASP A 45 -37.58 21.92 -17.50
CA ASP A 45 -38.47 21.63 -18.64
C ASP A 45 -38.00 20.39 -19.43
N PRO A 46 -38.69 19.23 -19.35
CA PRO A 46 -38.38 18.05 -20.13
C PRO A 46 -39.30 17.96 -21.36
N ASN A 47 -39.14 18.83 -22.34
CA ASN A 47 -39.67 18.61 -23.69
C ASN A 47 -39.10 19.61 -24.72
N ALA A 48 -37.95 19.28 -25.31
CA ALA A 48 -37.53 19.87 -26.57
C ALA A 48 -36.77 18.82 -27.40
N SER A 49 -37.49 18.21 -28.32
CA SER A 49 -36.97 17.33 -29.36
C SER A 49 -36.20 18.12 -30.41
N SER A 50 -35.03 17.64 -30.85
CA SER A 50 -34.54 17.94 -32.20
C SER A 50 -33.73 16.78 -32.78
N GLN A 51 -34.29 16.22 -33.86
CA GLN A 51 -33.68 15.31 -34.81
C GLN A 51 -32.37 15.88 -35.37
N PHE A 52 -31.35 15.05 -35.59
CA PHE A 52 -30.48 15.17 -36.77
C PHE A 52 -29.77 13.85 -37.09
N ASN A 53 -29.52 13.69 -38.39
CA ASN A 53 -29.38 12.44 -39.13
C ASN A 53 -28.05 11.70 -38.96
N THR A 54 -28.17 10.39 -39.12
CA THR A 54 -27.16 9.36 -39.44
C THR A 54 -26.26 9.72 -40.62
N LEU A 55 -24.94 9.50 -40.45
CA LEU A 55 -24.01 9.17 -41.54
C LEU A 55 -23.08 8.03 -41.07
N ARG A 56 -23.03 6.94 -41.84
CA ARG A 56 -22.10 5.81 -41.72
C ARG A 56 -20.95 5.97 -42.74
N PRO A 57 -19.82 5.25 -42.55
CA PRO A 57 -18.49 5.62 -43.06
C PRO A 57 -18.14 4.98 -44.42
N LEU A 58 -17.21 5.62 -45.14
CA LEU A 58 -16.53 5.08 -46.31
C LEU A 58 -15.21 4.41 -45.90
N ARG A 59 -15.07 3.15 -46.29
CA ARG A 59 -13.82 2.38 -46.34
C ARG A 59 -13.02 2.80 -47.57
N ASP A 60 -11.69 2.78 -47.47
CA ASP A 60 -10.85 2.44 -48.61
C ASP A 60 -9.73 1.49 -48.19
N VAL A 61 -9.49 0.53 -49.08
CA VAL A 61 -8.59 -0.62 -48.98
C VAL A 61 -7.47 -0.38 -50.00
N SER A 62 -6.22 -0.56 -49.60
CA SER A 62 -5.13 -0.87 -50.53
C SER A 62 -3.90 -1.41 -49.78
N GLU A 63 -3.66 -2.72 -49.89
CA GLU A 63 -2.31 -3.30 -49.93
C GLU A 63 -1.79 -3.23 -51.38
N PRO A 64 -0.46 -3.38 -51.62
CA PRO A 64 -0.01 -4.72 -52.03
C PRO A 64 1.45 -5.13 -51.67
N THR A 65 1.59 -6.45 -51.46
CA THR A 65 2.70 -7.39 -51.79
C THR A 65 3.96 -7.56 -50.93
N GLU A 66 4.14 -8.83 -50.56
CA GLU A 66 5.29 -9.55 -49.99
C GLU A 66 6.54 -9.59 -50.89
N ILE A 67 7.72 -9.66 -50.25
CA ILE A 67 8.81 -10.61 -50.60
C ILE A 67 9.43 -11.08 -49.27
N GLY A 68 9.46 -12.40 -49.08
CA GLY A 68 9.85 -13.04 -47.83
C GLY A 68 11.34 -13.32 -47.64
N GLN A 69 11.69 -13.72 -46.41
CA GLN A 69 12.70 -14.72 -46.08
C GLN A 69 12.63 -15.01 -44.57
N SER A 70 12.35 -16.27 -44.20
CA SER A 70 12.63 -16.80 -42.86
C SER A 70 14.12 -17.16 -42.78
N PRO A 71 14.76 -17.04 -41.60
CA PRO A 71 14.94 -18.26 -40.82
C PRO A 71 14.91 -18.09 -39.28
N ASN A 72 14.61 -19.23 -38.64
CA ASN A 72 15.03 -19.70 -37.32
C ASN A 72 14.24 -19.28 -36.06
N LYS A 73 13.60 -20.32 -35.51
CA LYS A 73 13.17 -20.52 -34.12
C LYS A 73 14.36 -20.34 -33.16
N GLU A 74 14.34 -19.24 -32.42
CA GLU A 74 14.74 -19.06 -31.02
C GLU A 74 14.21 -17.65 -30.66
N ASP A 75 13.87 -17.40 -29.40
CA ASP A 75 13.18 -16.19 -28.91
C ASP A 75 11.65 -16.11 -29.12
N LEU A 76 10.93 -16.98 -28.41
CA LEU A 76 9.54 -16.71 -28.03
C LEU A 76 9.35 -16.94 -26.52
N ALA A 77 9.94 -16.06 -25.72
CA ALA A 77 9.76 -16.03 -24.27
C ALA A 77 9.85 -14.59 -23.72
N THR A 78 9.21 -13.63 -24.39
CA THR A 78 9.21 -12.22 -23.93
C THR A 78 7.99 -11.44 -24.41
N VAL A 79 6.81 -12.06 -24.54
CA VAL A 79 5.56 -11.31 -24.73
C VAL A 79 4.39 -12.07 -24.08
N THR A 80 4.32 -12.10 -22.75
CA THR A 80 3.10 -12.44 -21.98
C THR A 80 3.30 -12.01 -20.52
N SER A 81 3.47 -10.70 -20.29
CA SER A 81 3.47 -10.13 -18.94
C SER A 81 2.65 -8.85 -18.95
N ASP A 82 1.33 -8.96 -19.12
CA ASP A 82 0.42 -7.81 -18.94
C ASP A 82 -1.06 -8.21 -18.81
N GLN A 83 -1.33 -9.35 -18.17
CA GLN A 83 -2.66 -9.59 -17.59
C GLN A 83 -2.56 -9.34 -16.08
N GLU A 84 -3.03 -8.18 -15.63
CA GLU A 84 -3.34 -7.92 -14.21
C GLU A 84 -4.52 -8.82 -13.80
N LEU A 85 -4.26 -10.12 -13.62
CA LEU A 85 -5.17 -11.03 -12.95
C LEU A 85 -4.91 -10.92 -11.45
N ASP A 86 -5.64 -9.98 -10.83
CA ASP A 86 -5.85 -9.90 -9.38
C ASP A 86 -6.60 -11.17 -8.96
N ALA A 87 -5.93 -12.32 -8.88
CA ALA A 87 -6.53 -13.60 -8.50
C ALA A 87 -6.15 -13.94 -7.05
N GLY A 88 -6.68 -13.15 -6.11
CA GLY A 88 -6.73 -13.54 -4.71
C GLY A 88 -7.95 -14.41 -4.46
N ASN A 89 -7.81 -15.73 -4.57
CA ASN A 89 -8.80 -16.67 -4.02
C ASN A 89 -8.69 -16.64 -2.48
N SER A 90 -9.43 -15.72 -1.87
CA SER A 90 -9.86 -15.79 -0.48
C SER A 90 -11.33 -15.40 -0.44
N GLU A 91 -12.18 -16.41 -0.26
CA GLU A 91 -13.60 -16.19 0.07
C GLU A 91 -13.69 -15.32 1.32
N PRO A 92 -14.44 -14.21 1.31
CA PRO A 92 -14.66 -13.43 2.51
C PRO A 92 -15.78 -14.09 3.33
N ASN A 93 -15.43 -15.13 4.09
CA ASN A 93 -16.21 -15.47 5.29
C ASN A 93 -15.61 -14.74 6.48
N GLN A 94 -15.85 -13.44 6.54
CA GLN A 94 -15.87 -12.70 7.80
C GLN A 94 -17.16 -11.90 7.86
N ASP A 95 -18.08 -12.37 8.69
CA ASP A 95 -19.28 -11.65 9.09
C ASP A 95 -18.87 -10.32 9.73
N PHE A 96 -18.95 -9.24 8.95
CA PHE A 96 -18.95 -7.89 9.49
C PHE A 96 -20.30 -7.66 10.17
N HIS A 97 -20.40 -8.03 11.45
CA HIS A 97 -21.51 -7.57 12.29
C HIS A 97 -21.35 -6.07 12.57
N GLY A 98 -21.97 -5.25 11.71
CA GLY A 98 -22.18 -3.84 11.96
C GLY A 98 -23.11 -3.65 13.15
N THR A 99 -22.56 -3.15 14.26
CA THR A 99 -23.38 -2.66 15.38
C THR A 99 -23.88 -1.25 15.02
N LYS A 100 -25.21 -1.08 14.95
CA LYS A 100 -25.86 0.23 14.80
C LYS A 100 -25.52 1.15 15.98
N PRO A 101 -25.25 2.45 15.78
CA PRO A 101 -25.30 3.42 16.87
C PRO A 101 -26.77 3.74 17.18
N ALA A 102 -27.11 3.70 18.47
CA ALA A 102 -28.35 4.27 18.99
C ALA A 102 -28.09 5.74 19.37
N ASP A 103 -29.05 6.60 19.02
CA ASP A 103 -29.13 7.99 19.46
C ASP A 103 -29.30 8.09 20.98
N GLY A 104 -28.62 9.05 21.61
CA GLY A 104 -28.78 9.38 23.04
C GLY A 104 -28.00 10.63 23.43
N GLU A 105 -28.74 11.67 23.77
CA GLU A 105 -28.29 13.02 24.16
C GLU A 105 -27.48 13.09 25.47
N GLY A 106 -26.61 14.11 25.56
CA GLY A 106 -26.42 14.93 26.76
C GLY A 106 -25.44 14.43 27.85
N GLY A 107 -24.30 15.10 28.00
CA GLY A 107 -23.46 14.93 29.19
C GLY A 107 -22.11 15.65 29.19
N THR A 108 -22.13 16.89 29.68
CA THR A 108 -21.05 17.72 30.27
C THR A 108 -19.58 17.26 30.25
N ALA A 109 -18.74 18.19 29.77
CA ALA A 109 -17.29 18.20 29.82
C ALA A 109 -16.71 18.06 31.24
N THR A 110 -15.61 17.31 31.36
CA THR A 110 -14.68 17.44 32.49
C THR A 110 -13.23 17.28 32.02
N ALA A 111 -12.34 17.99 32.71
CA ALA A 111 -11.03 18.45 32.28
C ALA A 111 -9.95 17.38 32.02
N VAL A 112 -9.07 17.72 31.08
CA VAL A 112 -7.77 17.07 30.84
C VAL A 112 -6.75 17.59 31.87
N PRO A 113 -6.00 16.73 32.59
CA PRO A 113 -4.76 17.15 33.23
C PRO A 113 -3.57 16.97 32.29
N ALA A 114 -2.67 17.94 32.39
CA ALA A 114 -1.52 18.17 31.55
C ALA A 114 -0.33 17.24 31.83
N GLN A 115 0.46 17.04 30.77
CA GLN A 115 1.92 16.85 30.71
C GLN A 115 2.57 15.79 31.62
N GLY A 116 2.96 14.68 30.98
CA GLY A 116 4.09 13.85 31.39
C GLY A 116 5.19 13.93 30.32
N GLU A 117 6.42 14.16 30.76
CA GLU A 117 7.62 14.43 29.97
C GLU A 117 7.91 13.36 28.92
N ARG A 118 8.23 13.81 27.70
CA ARG A 118 8.55 12.95 26.55
C ARG A 118 10.03 12.56 26.64
N SER A 119 10.32 11.32 27.03
CA SER A 119 11.66 10.75 26.87
C SER A 119 11.96 10.57 25.39
N THR A 120 13.11 11.07 24.95
CA THR A 120 13.72 10.74 23.65
C THR A 120 14.01 9.25 23.62
N GLY A 121 13.12 8.45 23.03
CA GLY A 121 13.28 7.01 22.90
C GLY A 121 14.24 6.68 21.76
N GLU A 122 15.47 6.28 22.10
CA GLU A 122 16.17 5.27 21.30
C GLU A 122 15.20 4.09 21.10
N SER A 123 15.14 3.56 19.89
CA SER A 123 14.34 2.37 19.56
C SER A 123 14.75 1.22 20.49
N GLY A 124 13.94 0.98 21.53
CA GLY A 124 14.16 -0.07 22.52
C GLY A 124 13.90 -1.46 21.96
N LEU A 125 14.63 -1.86 20.92
CA LEU A 125 14.63 -3.24 20.46
C LEU A 125 15.18 -4.10 21.59
N VAL A 126 14.33 -4.98 22.12
CA VAL A 126 14.74 -5.97 23.13
C VAL A 126 15.82 -6.84 22.48
N PRO A 127 17.00 -7.01 23.11
CA PRO A 127 18.06 -7.84 22.55
C PRO A 127 17.54 -9.25 22.24
N TYR A 128 17.83 -9.74 21.03
CA TYR A 128 17.45 -11.09 20.64
C TYR A 128 17.96 -12.11 21.67
N THR A 129 17.02 -12.80 22.31
CA THR A 129 17.33 -13.92 23.19
C THR A 129 17.36 -15.18 22.36
N ARG A 130 18.42 -15.98 22.51
CA ARG A 130 18.59 -17.25 21.79
C ARG A 130 17.31 -18.07 21.87
N CYS A 131 16.74 -18.44 20.72
CA CYS A 131 15.53 -19.24 20.71
C CYS A 131 15.74 -20.57 21.42
N THR A 132 14.81 -20.93 22.31
CA THR A 132 14.81 -22.20 23.04
C THR A 132 13.69 -23.09 22.50
N PRO A 133 13.95 -24.40 22.27
CA PRO A 133 12.89 -25.33 21.90
C PRO A 133 11.79 -25.34 22.98
N GLY A 134 10.55 -25.03 22.62
CA GLY A 134 9.41 -25.14 23.52
C GLY A 134 9.07 -26.60 23.81
N THR A 135 8.78 -26.94 25.07
CA THR A 135 8.26 -28.27 25.42
C THR A 135 6.83 -28.40 24.92
N GLY A 136 6.59 -29.26 23.92
CA GLY A 136 5.25 -29.54 23.39
C GLY A 136 4.78 -28.61 22.26
N THR A 137 5.58 -27.64 21.83
CA THR A 137 5.26 -26.77 20.69
C THR A 137 5.55 -27.48 19.36
N THR A 138 4.62 -27.40 18.41
CA THR A 138 4.82 -27.89 17.04
C THR A 138 5.83 -27.01 16.30
N VAL A 139 6.78 -27.62 15.60
CA VAL A 139 7.82 -26.91 14.81
C VAL A 139 7.19 -26.06 13.70
N CYS A 140 6.06 -26.49 13.16
CA CYS A 140 5.33 -25.81 12.09
C CYS A 140 3.91 -25.52 12.54
N ASP A 141 3.45 -24.30 12.29
CA ASP A 141 2.07 -23.85 12.43
C ASP A 141 1.46 -23.61 11.03
N LEU A 142 0.42 -24.39 10.74
CA LEU A 142 -0.34 -24.34 9.48
C LEU A 142 -1.80 -23.88 9.70
N SER A 143 -2.13 -23.49 10.94
CA SER A 143 -3.49 -23.16 11.35
C SER A 143 -3.95 -21.80 10.83
N ASN A 144 -3.02 -20.88 10.62
CA ASN A 144 -3.31 -19.55 10.08
C ASN A 144 -3.85 -19.65 8.65
N GLN A 145 -4.92 -18.94 8.34
CA GLN A 145 -5.56 -19.02 7.02
C GLN A 145 -4.72 -18.38 5.90
N ARG A 146 -3.83 -17.46 6.24
CA ARG A 146 -3.09 -16.63 5.29
C ARG A 146 -1.70 -17.17 4.98
N TYR A 147 -0.94 -17.60 5.98
CA TYR A 147 0.45 -18.08 5.80
C TYR A 147 0.70 -19.38 6.57
N ASP A 148 1.72 -20.11 6.16
CA ASP A 148 2.28 -21.24 6.91
C ASP A 148 3.67 -20.82 7.42
N ILE A 149 4.03 -21.23 8.63
CA ILE A 149 5.34 -20.91 9.20
C ILE A 149 5.92 -22.08 9.98
N CYS A 150 7.23 -22.24 9.93
CA CYS A 150 7.96 -23.11 10.85
C CYS A 150 9.06 -22.33 11.57
N GLU A 151 9.22 -22.58 12.88
CA GLU A 151 10.23 -21.97 13.72
C GLU A 151 11.05 -23.07 14.40
N LEU A 152 12.31 -23.20 13.95
CA LEU A 152 13.21 -24.29 14.30
C LEU A 152 14.30 -23.75 15.24
N CYS A 153 14.16 -23.99 16.54
CA CYS A 153 15.07 -23.47 17.55
C CYS A 153 16.04 -24.55 18.02
N GLY A 154 17.33 -24.37 17.79
CA GLY A 154 18.37 -25.38 18.05
C GLY A 154 19.17 -25.74 16.80
N ASP A 155 19.52 -27.00 16.62
CA ASP A 155 20.33 -27.46 15.48
C ASP A 155 19.47 -27.59 14.21
N ALA A 156 19.47 -26.54 13.41
CA ALA A 156 18.76 -26.46 12.15
C ALA A 156 19.73 -26.31 10.97
N ARG A 157 19.45 -27.03 9.87
CA ARG A 157 20.33 -27.14 8.69
C ARG A 157 19.59 -26.78 7.43
N THR A 158 20.05 -25.78 6.71
CA THR A 158 19.50 -25.37 5.44
C THR A 158 20.31 -25.99 4.30
N ILE A 159 19.62 -26.65 3.37
CA ILE A 159 20.19 -27.36 2.22
C ILE A 159 19.54 -26.79 0.95
N GLY A 160 20.28 -25.92 0.26
CA GLY A 160 19.75 -25.13 -0.86
C GLY A 160 19.32 -25.94 -2.07
N GLN A 161 20.21 -26.83 -2.54
CA GLN A 161 19.98 -27.68 -3.73
C GLN A 161 18.68 -28.49 -3.69
N SER A 162 18.21 -28.88 -2.50
CA SER A 162 16.96 -29.62 -2.31
C SER A 162 15.84 -28.80 -1.68
N SER A 163 16.04 -27.48 -1.52
CA SER A 163 15.15 -26.56 -0.80
C SER A 163 14.63 -27.14 0.50
N THR A 164 15.53 -27.72 1.30
CA THR A 164 15.20 -28.46 2.51
C THR A 164 15.78 -27.75 3.73
N VAL A 165 14.98 -27.65 4.80
CA VAL A 165 15.45 -27.27 6.13
C VAL A 165 15.24 -28.45 7.07
N MET A 166 16.33 -29.00 7.60
CA MET A 166 16.28 -30.10 8.55
C MET A 166 16.42 -29.58 9.98
N TYR A 167 15.59 -30.09 10.88
CA TYR A 167 15.71 -29.86 12.32
C TYR A 167 16.19 -31.14 13.01
N VAL A 168 17.20 -31.02 13.87
CA VAL A 168 17.73 -32.12 14.68
C VAL A 168 17.24 -31.96 16.13
N PRO A 169 16.14 -32.63 16.53
CA PRO A 169 15.61 -32.49 17.88
C PRO A 169 16.52 -33.19 18.91
N GLN A 170 16.56 -32.63 20.13
CA GLN A 170 17.19 -33.24 21.29
C GLN A 170 16.16 -33.43 22.41
N PRO A 171 15.80 -34.68 22.80
CA PRO A 171 16.26 -35.96 22.25
C PRO A 171 15.67 -36.26 20.87
N ARG A 172 16.35 -37.11 20.07
CA ARG A 172 15.79 -37.57 18.79
C ARG A 172 14.61 -38.50 19.02
N THR A 173 13.52 -38.27 18.29
CA THR A 173 12.32 -39.11 18.34
C THR A 173 12.31 -40.13 17.19
N SER A 174 11.64 -41.26 17.39
CA SER A 174 11.45 -42.27 16.34
C SER A 174 10.54 -41.79 15.19
N ASN A 175 9.68 -40.81 15.48
CA ASN A 175 8.72 -40.28 14.52
C ASN A 175 9.31 -39.06 13.80
N GLY A 176 9.80 -39.26 12.57
CA GLY A 176 10.11 -38.18 11.66
C GLY A 176 8.83 -37.54 11.12
N LYS A 177 8.88 -36.24 10.82
CA LYS A 177 7.78 -35.50 10.19
C LYS A 177 8.34 -34.62 9.10
N GLU A 178 7.53 -34.38 8.07
CA GLU A 178 7.91 -33.56 6.93
C GLU A 178 6.74 -32.66 6.54
N TRP A 179 7.05 -31.41 6.20
CA TRP A 179 6.09 -30.41 5.77
C TRP A 179 6.59 -29.72 4.52
N GLY A 180 5.70 -29.45 3.56
CA GLY A 180 5.98 -28.60 2.42
C GLY A 180 5.41 -27.20 2.66
N ILE A 181 6.29 -26.24 2.97
CA ILE A 181 5.90 -24.89 3.35
C ILE A 181 5.97 -23.96 2.14
N PRO A 182 4.87 -23.35 1.68
CA PRO A 182 4.95 -22.21 0.79
C PRO A 182 5.57 -21.05 1.58
N ALA A 183 6.86 -20.78 1.37
CA ALA A 183 7.63 -19.85 2.20
C ALA A 183 7.28 -18.37 1.89
N GLN A 184 6.00 -18.04 1.87
CA GLN A 184 5.41 -16.76 1.51
C GLN A 184 4.41 -16.31 2.58
N SER A 185 4.02 -15.04 2.51
CA SER A 185 2.94 -14.47 3.31
C SER A 185 1.54 -14.91 2.89
N ARG A 186 1.41 -15.57 1.73
CA ARG A 186 0.17 -16.17 1.19
C ARG A 186 0.39 -17.64 0.89
N LYS A 187 -0.31 -18.53 1.62
CA LYS A 187 -0.16 -19.99 1.47
C LYS A 187 -0.92 -20.59 0.28
N SER A 188 -1.86 -19.84 -0.29
CA SER A 188 -2.69 -20.26 -1.43
C SER A 188 -2.08 -19.93 -2.81
N LEU A 189 -0.75 -19.74 -2.91
CA LEU A 189 -0.05 -19.49 -4.16
C LEU A 189 0.48 -20.80 -4.78
N PRO A 190 -0.20 -21.42 -5.75
CA PRO A 190 0.14 -22.77 -6.22
C PRO A 190 1.46 -22.82 -7.01
N TRP A 191 1.91 -21.71 -7.58
CA TRP A 191 3.16 -21.62 -8.34
C TRP A 191 4.39 -21.32 -7.48
N ILE A 192 4.22 -21.07 -6.18
CA ILE A 192 5.36 -20.87 -5.27
C ILE A 192 5.95 -22.23 -4.89
N LYS A 193 7.23 -22.42 -5.22
CA LYS A 193 8.00 -23.58 -4.81
C LYS A 193 7.98 -23.71 -3.28
N LYS A 194 7.58 -24.89 -2.79
CA LYS A 194 7.56 -25.19 -1.36
C LYS A 194 8.97 -25.51 -0.85
N VAL A 195 9.26 -25.05 0.37
CA VAL A 195 10.44 -25.44 1.14
C VAL A 195 10.08 -26.64 1.99
N THR A 196 10.84 -27.71 1.87
CA THR A 196 10.64 -28.92 2.67
C THR A 196 11.23 -28.71 4.06
N VAL A 197 10.42 -28.74 5.10
CA VAL A 197 10.89 -28.77 6.50
C VAL A 197 10.82 -30.19 7.01
N LYS A 198 11.94 -30.71 7.50
CA LYS A 198 12.06 -32.13 7.91
C LYS A 198 12.59 -32.28 9.33
N LEU A 199 11.86 -33.01 10.15
CA LEU A 199 12.29 -33.42 11.47
C LEU A 199 13.10 -34.72 11.37
N LEU A 200 14.38 -34.66 11.75
CA LEU A 200 15.27 -35.82 11.68
C LEU A 200 14.90 -36.84 12.77
N ASN A 201 14.64 -38.08 12.35
CA ASN A 201 14.35 -39.17 13.28
C ASN A 201 15.64 -39.86 13.78
N ALA A 202 15.49 -40.75 14.76
CA ALA A 202 16.62 -41.47 15.35
C ALA A 202 17.38 -42.39 14.36
N SER A 203 16.73 -42.87 13.28
CA SER A 203 17.34 -43.78 12.31
C SER A 203 18.06 -43.06 11.16
N GLN A 204 17.89 -41.75 11.02
CA GLN A 204 18.51 -40.96 9.97
C GLN A 204 19.86 -40.40 10.40
N LEU A 205 20.84 -40.50 9.49
CA LEU A 205 22.13 -39.85 9.66
C LEU A 205 21.96 -38.34 9.49
N GLU A 206 22.57 -37.61 10.43
CA GLU A 206 22.59 -36.17 10.41
C GLU A 206 23.67 -35.67 9.43
N PRO A 207 23.33 -34.85 8.43
CA PRO A 207 24.27 -34.44 7.38
C PRO A 207 25.24 -33.38 7.89
N SER A 208 26.55 -33.60 7.79
CA SER A 208 27.58 -32.66 8.28
C SER A 208 27.41 -31.23 7.72
N CYS A 209 27.51 -30.25 8.61
CA CYS A 209 27.53 -28.83 8.24
C CYS A 209 28.79 -28.53 7.41
N THR A 210 28.63 -27.94 6.23
CA THR A 210 29.76 -27.35 5.49
C THR A 210 30.12 -25.97 6.05
N SER A 211 29.15 -25.30 6.67
CA SER A 211 29.34 -24.01 7.35
C SER A 211 28.45 -23.92 8.59
N ARG A 212 28.95 -23.34 9.66
CA ARG A 212 28.22 -23.12 10.92
C ARG A 212 28.15 -21.64 11.22
N HIS A 213 26.97 -21.18 11.60
CA HIS A 213 26.64 -19.78 11.89
C HIS A 213 26.12 -19.65 13.31
N SER A 214 26.33 -18.50 13.94
CA SER A 214 25.83 -18.18 15.29
C SER A 214 24.58 -17.32 15.30
N ILE A 215 24.11 -16.91 14.12
CA ILE A 215 22.99 -16.00 13.90
C ILE A 215 21.72 -16.76 13.48
N PRO A 216 20.51 -16.23 13.70
CA PRO A 216 19.29 -16.77 13.11
C PRO A 216 19.31 -16.68 11.58
N ALA A 217 18.49 -17.52 10.96
CA ALA A 217 18.26 -17.53 9.52
C ALA A 217 16.76 -17.50 9.20
N VAL A 218 16.38 -16.84 8.12
CA VAL A 218 15.00 -16.79 7.63
C VAL A 218 14.98 -17.23 6.17
N VAL A 219 14.23 -18.30 5.90
CA VAL A 219 14.00 -18.83 4.56
C VAL A 219 12.63 -18.37 4.07
N PHE A 220 12.61 -17.60 2.99
CA PHE A 220 11.38 -17.12 2.36
C PHE A 220 11.53 -17.11 0.84
N ALA A 221 10.41 -17.08 0.13
CA ALA A 221 10.40 -16.98 -1.31
C ALA A 221 10.29 -15.51 -1.74
N LEU A 222 10.95 -15.14 -2.84
CA LEU A 222 10.61 -13.96 -3.62
C LEU A 222 9.79 -14.39 -4.85
N GLY A 223 9.05 -13.49 -5.49
CA GLY A 223 8.10 -13.81 -6.56
C GLY A 223 6.65 -13.85 -6.08
N GLY A 224 5.79 -14.61 -6.76
CA GLY A 224 4.35 -14.57 -6.47
C GLY A 224 3.67 -13.45 -7.26
N PHE A 225 3.06 -12.49 -6.57
CA PHE A 225 2.42 -11.32 -7.18
C PHE A 225 3.33 -10.07 -7.24
N THR A 226 4.61 -10.19 -6.87
CA THR A 226 5.59 -9.09 -6.94
C THR A 226 5.69 -8.51 -8.35
N GLY A 227 5.91 -7.20 -8.45
CA GLY A 227 6.00 -6.49 -9.73
C GLY A 227 5.23 -5.16 -9.73
N ASN A 228 4.25 -5.03 -8.84
CA ASN A 228 3.65 -3.75 -8.50
C ASN A 228 3.86 -3.44 -7.02
N ILE A 229 3.89 -2.15 -6.67
CA ILE A 229 4.26 -1.72 -5.31
C ILE A 229 3.30 -2.24 -4.22
N TRP A 230 2.04 -2.51 -4.55
CA TRP A 230 1.10 -3.08 -3.59
C TRP A 230 1.60 -4.44 -3.12
N HIS A 231 1.84 -5.40 -4.03
CA HIS A 231 2.30 -6.73 -3.64
C HIS A 231 3.75 -6.71 -3.13
N ASP A 232 4.60 -5.85 -3.69
CA ASP A 232 5.97 -5.69 -3.20
C ASP A 232 5.96 -5.35 -1.69
N VAL A 233 5.08 -4.43 -1.27
CA VAL A 233 4.96 -4.01 0.13
C VAL A 233 4.15 -5.00 0.97
N SER A 234 2.92 -5.29 0.55
CA SER A 234 1.93 -6.06 1.34
C SER A 234 2.26 -7.54 1.49
N ASP A 235 2.81 -8.15 0.44
CA ASP A 235 3.07 -9.59 0.41
C ASP A 235 4.52 -9.93 0.74
N VAL A 236 5.46 -8.99 0.62
CA VAL A 236 6.88 -9.25 0.88
C VAL A 236 7.47 -8.34 1.95
N LEU A 237 7.56 -7.02 1.73
CA LEU A 237 8.34 -6.15 2.61
C LEU A 237 7.76 -6.04 4.03
N LEU A 238 6.45 -5.90 4.18
CA LEU A 238 5.80 -5.86 5.50
C LEU A 238 5.87 -7.21 6.22
N PRO A 239 5.50 -8.35 5.62
CA PRO A 239 5.68 -9.67 6.23
C PRO A 239 7.13 -10.00 6.60
N LEU A 240 8.08 -9.54 5.78
CA LEU A 240 9.51 -9.70 6.05
C LEU A 240 9.92 -8.85 7.27
N PHE A 241 9.52 -7.58 7.34
CA PHE A 241 9.73 -6.73 8.52
C PHE A 241 9.20 -7.41 9.80
N LEU A 242 7.94 -7.88 9.78
CA LEU A 242 7.32 -8.59 10.92
C LEU A 242 8.13 -9.80 11.37
N THR A 243 8.77 -10.49 10.43
CA THR A 243 9.49 -11.73 10.70
C THR A 243 10.91 -11.47 11.21
N VAL A 244 11.60 -10.46 10.68
CA VAL A 244 13.06 -10.32 10.84
C VAL A 244 13.50 -9.13 11.68
N HIS A 245 12.65 -8.11 11.87
CA HIS A 245 13.04 -6.88 12.56
C HIS A 245 13.50 -7.13 14.01
N GLN A 246 12.96 -8.16 14.65
CA GLN A 246 13.33 -8.62 16.00
C GLN A 246 14.81 -9.02 16.17
N PHE A 247 15.54 -9.25 15.07
CA PHE A 247 16.93 -9.69 15.11
C PHE A 247 17.92 -8.54 15.01
N ASP A 248 17.47 -7.28 14.97
CA ASP A 248 18.31 -6.08 14.87
C ASP A 248 19.43 -6.23 13.82
N ARG A 249 19.02 -6.59 12.59
CA ARG A 249 19.90 -6.81 11.43
C ARG A 249 20.85 -8.01 11.53
N ASP A 250 20.89 -8.73 12.66
CA ASP A 250 21.74 -9.89 12.86
C ASP A 250 21.05 -11.19 12.46
N VAL A 251 20.60 -11.26 11.20
CA VAL A 251 19.86 -12.39 10.65
C VAL A 251 20.30 -12.70 9.22
N GLN A 252 20.49 -13.97 8.92
CA GLN A 252 20.79 -14.44 7.57
C GLN A 252 19.51 -14.60 6.75
N LEU A 253 19.42 -13.93 5.61
CA LEU A 253 18.31 -14.10 4.67
C LEU A 253 18.68 -15.15 3.61
N LEU A 254 17.86 -16.19 3.47
CA LEU A 254 17.97 -17.23 2.45
C LEU A 254 16.72 -17.19 1.58
N ILE A 255 16.89 -16.94 0.29
CA ILE A 255 15.77 -16.62 -0.61
C ILE A 255 15.60 -17.72 -1.63
N THR A 256 14.44 -18.39 -1.64
CA THR A 256 14.02 -19.27 -2.74
C THR A 256 13.19 -18.48 -3.76
N ASN A 257 13.05 -19.01 -4.97
CA ASN A 257 12.43 -18.34 -6.12
C ASN A 257 12.99 -16.92 -6.30
N ASN A 258 14.32 -16.80 -6.18
CA ASN A 258 15.00 -15.53 -6.04
C ASN A 258 14.69 -14.58 -7.21
N GLN A 259 14.45 -13.30 -6.88
CA GLN A 259 14.17 -12.23 -7.83
C GLN A 259 15.24 -11.13 -7.67
N PRO A 260 16.40 -11.23 -8.34
CA PRO A 260 17.51 -10.29 -8.14
C PRO A 260 17.13 -8.82 -8.39
N TRP A 261 16.21 -8.57 -9.34
CA TRP A 261 15.69 -7.22 -9.63
C TRP A 261 14.96 -6.62 -8.43
N PHE A 262 14.24 -7.44 -7.64
CA PHE A 262 13.49 -7.00 -6.46
C PHE A 262 14.44 -6.57 -5.34
N ILE A 263 15.47 -7.38 -5.09
CA ILE A 263 16.52 -7.07 -4.10
C ILE A 263 17.25 -5.79 -4.50
N LYS A 264 17.57 -5.63 -5.78
CA LYS A 264 18.20 -4.41 -6.31
C LYS A 264 17.31 -3.18 -6.10
N LYS A 265 16.03 -3.28 -6.49
CA LYS A 265 15.03 -2.21 -6.34
C LYS A 265 14.89 -1.74 -4.89
N TYR A 266 14.82 -2.68 -3.94
CA TYR A 266 14.63 -2.40 -2.52
C TYR A 266 15.90 -2.52 -1.67
N SER A 267 17.08 -2.31 -2.28
CA SER A 267 18.37 -2.54 -1.63
C SER A 267 18.55 -1.77 -0.32
N ALA A 268 18.07 -0.51 -0.27
CA ALA A 268 18.06 0.31 0.94
C ALA A 268 17.32 -0.37 2.12
N ILE A 269 16.17 -0.98 1.83
CA ILE A 269 15.37 -1.71 2.83
C ILE A 269 16.10 -2.99 3.26
N PHE A 270 16.60 -3.78 2.30
CA PHE A 270 17.33 -5.02 2.62
C PHE A 270 18.59 -4.77 3.46
N HIS A 271 19.33 -3.70 3.21
CA HIS A 271 20.48 -3.28 4.04
C HIS A 271 20.11 -2.90 5.48
N ARG A 272 18.86 -2.45 5.69
CA ARG A 272 18.31 -2.17 7.00
C ARG A 272 17.66 -3.40 7.65
N LEU A 273 17.32 -4.44 6.89
CA LEU A 273 16.81 -5.72 7.43
C LEU A 273 17.94 -6.66 7.88
N THR A 274 19.10 -6.63 7.22
CA THR A 274 20.24 -7.49 7.55
C THR A 274 21.59 -6.82 7.27
N LYS A 275 22.58 -7.09 8.12
CA LYS A 275 24.00 -6.76 7.87
C LYS A 275 24.77 -7.87 7.15
N HIS A 276 24.12 -9.03 6.95
CA HIS A 276 24.72 -10.22 6.35
C HIS A 276 24.43 -10.30 4.84
N LYS A 277 25.26 -11.05 4.11
CA LYS A 277 25.07 -11.25 2.67
C LYS A 277 23.80 -12.05 2.42
N ILE A 278 22.89 -11.56 1.58
CA ILE A 278 21.71 -12.34 1.16
C ILE A 278 22.14 -13.56 0.34
N ILE A 279 21.59 -14.73 0.65
CA ILE A 279 21.90 -15.99 -0.01
C ILE A 279 20.74 -16.36 -0.93
N ASP A 280 21.06 -16.61 -2.20
CA ASP A 280 20.16 -17.31 -3.12
C ASP A 280 20.11 -18.79 -2.71
N PHE A 281 18.98 -19.21 -2.14
CA PHE A 281 18.83 -20.54 -1.57
C PHE A 281 18.76 -21.63 -2.64
N ASP A 282 18.21 -21.35 -3.82
CA ASP A 282 18.05 -22.35 -4.87
C ASP A 282 19.40 -22.74 -5.51
N THR A 283 20.38 -21.84 -5.45
CA THR A 283 21.73 -22.07 -5.99
C THR A 283 22.79 -22.36 -4.92
N ASP A 284 22.41 -22.36 -3.62
CA ASP A 284 23.34 -22.62 -2.51
C ASP A 284 23.72 -24.10 -2.44
N ASN A 285 25.02 -24.38 -2.63
CA ASN A 285 25.59 -25.73 -2.59
C ASN A 285 26.11 -26.14 -1.20
N GLN A 286 25.87 -25.30 -0.19
CA GLN A 286 26.31 -25.52 1.18
C GLN A 286 25.21 -26.12 2.06
N ILE A 287 25.63 -26.90 3.06
CA ILE A 287 24.80 -27.28 4.21
C ILE A 287 25.16 -26.31 5.33
N ARG A 288 24.30 -25.31 5.54
CA ARG A 288 24.54 -24.27 6.54
C ARG A 288 23.76 -24.58 7.80
N CYS A 289 24.43 -24.53 8.94
CA CYS A 289 23.82 -24.81 10.23
C CYS A 289 23.66 -23.54 11.04
N TYR A 290 22.46 -23.33 11.60
CA TYR A 290 22.09 -22.16 12.39
C TYR A 290 21.48 -22.61 13.72
N PRO A 291 21.58 -21.79 14.79
CA PRO A 291 20.93 -22.02 16.06
C PRO A 291 19.42 -21.73 16.04
N HIS A 292 18.91 -21.08 14.98
CA HIS A 292 17.51 -20.72 14.82
C HIS A 292 17.21 -20.52 13.33
N VAL A 293 16.20 -21.22 12.79
CA VAL A 293 15.72 -21.02 11.41
C VAL A 293 14.21 -20.80 11.41
N ILE A 294 13.75 -19.76 10.73
CA ILE A 294 12.34 -19.54 10.41
C ILE A 294 12.12 -19.85 8.92
N VAL A 295 11.07 -20.58 8.59
CA VAL A 295 10.65 -20.86 7.21
C VAL A 295 9.25 -20.30 6.99
N GLY A 296 9.12 -19.35 6.06
CA GLY A 296 7.88 -18.60 5.82
C GLY A 296 7.90 -17.18 6.37
N LEU A 297 6.84 -16.42 6.08
CA LEU A 297 6.68 -15.01 6.49
C LEU A 297 5.38 -14.82 7.26
N ARG A 298 5.43 -14.12 8.40
CA ARG A 298 4.26 -13.78 9.21
C ARG A 298 3.43 -12.69 8.51
N SER A 299 2.10 -12.83 8.47
CA SER A 299 1.22 -11.84 7.85
C SER A 299 -0.14 -11.75 8.56
N HIS A 300 -0.53 -10.56 9.01
CA HIS A 300 -1.72 -10.38 9.85
C HIS A 300 -2.97 -10.00 9.04
N ARG A 301 -2.82 -9.17 8.00
CA ARG A 301 -3.90 -8.65 7.14
C ARG A 301 -3.39 -8.46 5.71
N ASP A 302 -4.27 -8.09 4.77
CA ASP A 302 -3.84 -7.76 3.40
C ASP A 302 -2.81 -6.64 3.37
N PHE A 303 -3.05 -5.53 4.06
CA PHE A 303 -2.04 -4.50 4.26
C PHE A 303 -2.15 -3.90 5.64
N GLY A 304 -1.64 -4.62 6.65
CA GLY A 304 -1.80 -4.16 8.03
C GLY A 304 -1.06 -5.05 9.01
N ILE A 305 -0.80 -4.49 10.19
CA ILE A 305 -0.21 -5.18 11.32
C ILE A 305 -1.21 -5.13 12.47
N ASP A 306 -1.60 -6.30 12.96
CA ASP A 306 -2.25 -6.43 14.26
C ASP A 306 -1.18 -6.52 15.38
N PRO A 307 -1.09 -5.53 16.28
CA PRO A 307 -0.09 -5.54 17.35
C PRO A 307 -0.26 -6.71 18.32
N ASN A 308 -1.48 -7.23 18.48
CA ASN A 308 -1.75 -8.33 19.42
C ASN A 308 -1.45 -9.71 18.85
N ALA A 309 -1.19 -9.82 17.54
CA ALA A 309 -0.98 -11.09 16.86
C ALA A 309 0.47 -11.59 16.94
N GLY A 310 1.43 -10.74 17.29
CA GLY A 310 2.85 -11.06 17.33
C GLY A 310 3.49 -10.81 18.70
N PRO A 311 4.64 -11.44 19.00
CA PRO A 311 5.28 -11.33 20.31
C PRO A 311 5.93 -9.97 20.60
N HIS A 312 6.13 -9.14 19.56
CA HIS A 312 6.87 -7.87 19.65
C HIS A 312 5.99 -6.62 19.57
N ASN A 313 4.67 -6.79 19.49
CA ASN A 313 3.69 -5.69 19.43
C ASN A 313 3.97 -4.64 18.33
N TYR A 314 4.58 -5.05 17.21
CA TYR A 314 4.82 -4.15 16.09
C TYR A 314 3.53 -3.54 15.58
N THR A 315 3.63 -2.33 15.05
CA THR A 315 2.54 -1.56 14.48
C THR A 315 2.84 -1.16 13.04
N MET A 316 1.82 -0.72 12.31
CA MET A 316 2.01 -0.12 10.98
C MET A 316 2.87 1.15 11.02
N LEU A 317 2.87 1.86 12.15
CA LEU A 317 3.72 3.02 12.36
C LEU A 317 5.21 2.62 12.41
N ASP A 318 5.53 1.53 13.12
CA ASP A 318 6.91 1.00 13.20
C ASP A 318 7.40 0.57 11.81
N PHE A 319 6.56 -0.15 11.06
CA PHE A 319 6.88 -0.54 9.69
C PHE A 319 7.13 0.68 8.79
N ARG A 320 6.25 1.69 8.84
CA ARG A 320 6.41 2.90 8.03
C ARG A 320 7.68 3.66 8.39
N PHE A 321 7.99 3.82 9.68
CA PHE A 321 9.23 4.46 10.11
C PHE A 321 10.46 3.68 9.66
N PHE A 322 10.45 2.36 9.82
CA PHE A 322 11.51 1.51 9.29
C PHE A 322 11.75 1.72 7.79
N ILE A 323 10.68 1.80 6.98
CA ILE A 323 10.78 2.09 5.54
C ILE A 323 11.39 3.48 5.30
N ARG A 324 10.85 4.53 5.93
CA ARG A 324 11.32 5.91 5.76
C ARG A 324 12.80 6.06 6.13
N GLU A 325 13.19 5.49 7.25
CA GLU A 325 14.57 5.55 7.71
C GLU A 325 15.51 4.77 6.77
N SER A 326 15.05 3.68 6.12
CA SER A 326 15.85 2.94 5.12
C SER A 326 16.33 3.83 3.98
N TYR A 327 15.55 4.84 3.62
CA TYR A 327 15.89 5.83 2.58
C TYR A 327 16.51 7.13 3.13
N GLY A 328 16.79 7.18 4.44
CA GLY A 328 17.34 8.37 5.11
C GLY A 328 16.38 9.56 5.05
N LEU A 329 15.06 9.30 5.12
CA LEU A 329 14.05 10.36 5.17
C LEU A 329 13.97 10.95 6.59
N PRO A 330 13.45 12.19 6.73
CA PRO A 330 13.33 12.85 8.04
C PRO A 330 12.54 12.03 9.07
N GLY A 331 12.92 12.18 10.35
CA GLY A 331 12.28 11.51 11.47
C GLY A 331 10.83 11.96 11.71
N SER A 332 10.16 11.27 12.63
CA SER A 332 8.74 11.47 12.95
C SER A 332 8.40 12.84 13.55
N GLU A 333 9.40 13.51 14.10
CA GLU A 333 9.35 14.84 14.72
C GLU A 333 9.34 15.97 13.69
N VAL A 334 9.74 15.69 12.44
CA VAL A 334 9.71 16.67 11.36
C VAL A 334 8.32 16.68 10.76
N ASP A 335 7.69 17.85 10.82
CA ASP A 335 6.34 18.06 10.28
C ASP A 335 6.30 17.92 8.74
N ILE A 336 5.09 17.86 8.19
CA ILE A 336 4.89 17.90 6.75
C ILE A 336 5.50 19.18 6.14
N PRO A 337 5.98 19.12 4.88
CA PRO A 337 6.65 20.25 4.23
C PRO A 337 5.95 21.60 4.36
N TYR A 338 4.62 21.64 4.26
CA TYR A 338 3.83 22.86 4.42
C TYR A 338 3.95 23.49 5.81
N ARG A 339 3.90 22.69 6.88
CA ARG A 339 3.95 23.18 8.26
C ARG A 339 5.37 23.43 8.77
N ALA A 340 6.37 22.80 8.16
CA ALA A 340 7.77 22.94 8.52
C ALA A 340 8.35 24.32 8.16
N ASP A 341 7.80 25.00 7.15
CA ASP A 341 8.31 26.25 6.60
C ASP A 341 7.24 27.37 6.68
N LYS A 342 7.03 27.89 7.89
CA LYS A 342 5.94 28.82 8.22
C LYS A 342 6.18 30.26 7.79
N ASP A 343 7.37 30.56 7.27
CA ASP A 343 7.80 31.93 6.99
C ASP A 343 7.49 32.37 5.54
N ASP A 344 7.07 31.45 4.67
CA ASP A 344 6.60 31.76 3.31
C ASP A 344 5.06 31.80 3.25
N PRO A 345 4.44 33.00 3.23
CA PRO A 345 3.00 33.16 3.15
C PRO A 345 2.40 32.77 1.79
N GLU A 346 3.23 32.62 0.75
CA GLU A 346 2.78 32.23 -0.61
C GLU A 346 2.92 30.73 -0.85
N ARG A 347 3.49 29.98 0.11
CA ARG A 347 3.68 28.53 0.00
C ARG A 347 2.32 27.83 -0.13
N LYS A 348 2.21 26.98 -1.14
CA LYS A 348 1.05 26.10 -1.34
C LYS A 348 1.35 24.70 -0.78
N PRO A 349 0.36 23.99 -0.21
CA PRO A 349 0.52 22.57 0.08
C PRO A 349 0.74 21.78 -1.21
N ARG A 350 1.64 20.80 -1.18
CA ARG A 350 2.01 19.99 -2.34
C ARG A 350 1.20 18.71 -2.36
N ILE A 351 0.48 18.45 -3.45
CA ILE A 351 -0.27 17.20 -3.64
C ILE A 351 0.34 16.42 -4.80
N MET A 352 0.69 15.16 -4.54
CA MET A 352 1.08 14.23 -5.58
C MET A 352 -0.17 13.60 -6.19
N LEU A 353 -0.37 13.78 -7.50
CA LEU A 353 -1.40 13.05 -8.25
C LEU A 353 -0.78 11.78 -8.86
N ILE A 354 -1.27 10.62 -8.42
CA ILE A 354 -0.93 9.33 -9.00
C ILE A 354 -1.83 9.11 -10.21
N GLU A 355 -1.28 9.32 -11.40
CA GLU A 355 -1.97 9.03 -12.65
C GLU A 355 -1.80 7.56 -13.05
N ARG A 356 -2.88 6.94 -13.54
CA ARG A 356 -2.86 5.56 -14.04
C ARG A 356 -2.88 5.59 -15.55
N GLY A 357 -2.06 4.76 -16.18
CA GLY A 357 -1.98 4.69 -17.65
C GLY A 357 -2.77 3.58 -18.32
N LYS A 358 -3.23 2.57 -17.57
CA LYS A 358 -3.89 1.36 -18.14
C LYS A 358 -5.36 1.26 -17.73
N THR A 359 -5.62 1.11 -16.43
CA THR A 359 -6.96 0.89 -15.85
C THR A 359 -7.25 1.94 -14.79
N ARG A 360 -8.54 2.22 -14.49
CA ARG A 360 -8.97 3.17 -13.44
C ARG A 360 -8.36 4.57 -13.62
N ARG A 361 -8.30 5.03 -14.87
CA ARG A 361 -7.68 6.28 -15.28
C ARG A 361 -8.62 7.45 -15.04
N PHE A 362 -8.06 8.67 -14.93
CA PHE A 362 -8.86 9.89 -15.03
C PHE A 362 -9.10 10.21 -16.50
N MET A 363 -10.37 10.24 -16.91
CA MET A 363 -10.77 10.62 -18.27
C MET A 363 -10.75 12.14 -18.48
N ASN A 364 -10.80 12.90 -17.38
CA ASN A 364 -10.79 14.37 -17.34
C ASN A 364 -9.58 14.88 -16.52
N ALA A 365 -8.40 14.32 -16.75
CA ALA A 365 -7.18 14.68 -16.02
C ALA A 365 -6.84 16.20 -16.09
N PRO A 366 -6.98 16.91 -17.23
CA PRO A 366 -6.77 18.36 -17.27
C PRO A 366 -7.65 19.14 -16.28
N GLU A 367 -8.93 18.77 -16.18
CA GLU A 367 -9.90 19.38 -15.27
C GLU A 367 -9.57 19.07 -13.81
N VAL A 368 -9.11 17.84 -13.52
CA VAL A 368 -8.63 17.47 -12.17
C VAL A 368 -7.44 18.32 -11.76
N LEU A 369 -6.46 18.50 -12.65
CA LEU A 369 -5.27 19.31 -12.37
C LEU A 369 -5.61 20.78 -12.15
N GLN A 370 -6.45 21.35 -13.02
CA GLN A 370 -6.94 22.72 -12.86
C GLN A 370 -7.70 22.88 -11.54
N GLY A 371 -8.54 21.91 -11.20
CA GLY A 371 -9.27 21.90 -9.94
C GLY A 371 -8.36 21.86 -8.72
N LEU A 372 -7.33 21.01 -8.72
CA LEU A 372 -6.36 20.95 -7.62
C LEU A 372 -5.61 22.28 -7.43
N ASP A 373 -5.16 22.92 -8.51
CA ASP A 373 -4.54 24.25 -8.43
C ASP A 373 -5.53 25.33 -7.94
N TRP A 374 -6.79 25.28 -8.41
CA TRP A 374 -7.85 26.19 -7.96
C TRP A 374 -8.13 26.09 -6.46
N PHE A 375 -8.11 24.87 -5.90
CA PHE A 375 -8.22 24.65 -4.45
C PHE A 375 -6.95 25.03 -3.68
N GLY A 376 -5.89 25.45 -4.36
CA GLY A 376 -4.69 26.03 -3.75
C GLY A 376 -3.53 25.04 -3.56
N PHE A 377 -3.57 23.88 -4.21
CA PHE A 377 -2.44 22.95 -4.18
C PHE A 377 -1.40 23.29 -5.24
N GLU A 378 -0.12 23.04 -4.93
CA GLU A 378 0.91 22.81 -5.94
C GLU A 378 0.87 21.33 -6.33
N VAL A 379 0.61 21.03 -7.61
CA VAL A 379 0.42 19.65 -8.07
C VAL A 379 1.73 19.07 -8.58
N VAL A 380 2.12 17.94 -7.99
CA VAL A 380 3.22 17.09 -8.47
C VAL A 380 2.62 15.89 -9.19
N LYS A 381 2.86 15.76 -10.49
CA LYS A 381 2.43 14.57 -11.23
C LYS A 381 3.44 13.46 -11.06
N ALA A 382 2.96 12.25 -10.82
CA ALA A 382 3.78 11.05 -10.76
C ALA A 382 3.23 9.99 -11.71
N ASP A 383 4.06 9.52 -12.65
CA ASP A 383 3.88 8.19 -13.28
C ASP A 383 4.95 7.25 -12.68
N PRO A 384 4.55 6.35 -11.75
CA PRO A 384 5.48 5.42 -11.10
C PRO A 384 6.24 4.48 -12.05
N ARG A 385 5.89 4.43 -13.34
CA ARG A 385 6.59 3.62 -14.36
C ARG A 385 7.73 4.36 -15.04
N ILE A 386 7.76 5.70 -14.98
CA ILE A 386 8.73 6.54 -15.69
C ILE A 386 9.90 6.93 -14.77
N ASP A 387 9.69 7.01 -13.46
CA ASP A 387 10.74 7.34 -12.50
C ASP A 387 11.61 6.12 -12.19
N SER A 388 12.66 5.95 -12.99
CA SER A 388 13.56 4.78 -12.93
C SER A 388 14.42 4.66 -11.65
N ASN A 389 14.45 5.70 -10.81
CA ASN A 389 15.20 5.71 -9.55
C ASN A 389 14.25 5.77 -8.36
N LEU A 390 14.09 4.65 -7.66
CA LEU A 390 13.21 4.56 -6.48
C LEU A 390 13.62 5.54 -5.38
N ASP A 391 14.92 5.78 -5.15
CA ASP A 391 15.37 6.69 -4.10
C ASP A 391 14.95 8.13 -4.36
N GLU A 392 15.02 8.56 -5.62
CA GLU A 392 14.57 9.88 -6.05
C GLU A 392 13.05 10.00 -5.93
N PHE A 393 12.33 8.97 -6.37
CA PHE A 393 10.88 8.92 -6.27
C PHE A 393 10.39 8.97 -4.81
N VAL A 394 11.04 8.22 -3.91
CA VAL A 394 10.74 8.25 -2.46
C VAL A 394 10.95 9.64 -1.87
N ARG A 395 12.01 10.36 -2.27
CA ARG A 395 12.23 11.75 -1.84
C ARG A 395 11.19 12.71 -2.40
N LEU A 396 10.73 12.48 -3.64
CA LEU A 396 9.65 13.24 -4.23
C LEU A 396 8.34 13.02 -3.44
N VAL A 397 8.03 11.78 -3.07
CA VAL A 397 6.86 11.47 -2.23
C VAL A 397 6.96 12.13 -0.84
N ASP A 398 8.10 12.03 -0.16
CA ASP A 398 8.32 12.67 1.16
C ASP A 398 8.19 14.20 1.11
N SER A 399 8.41 14.80 -0.07
CA SER A 399 8.30 16.23 -0.30
C SER A 399 6.87 16.74 -0.52
N CYS A 400 5.88 15.84 -0.55
CA CYS A 400 4.47 16.16 -0.69
C CYS A 400 3.71 16.10 0.64
N ASP A 401 2.72 16.98 0.80
CA ASP A 401 1.83 17.04 1.97
C ASP A 401 0.64 16.08 1.83
N ALA A 402 0.32 15.69 0.59
CA ALA A 402 -0.72 14.72 0.29
C ALA A 402 -0.38 13.86 -0.95
N ILE A 403 -0.91 12.64 -0.98
CA ILE A 403 -1.02 11.82 -2.20
C ILE A 403 -2.50 11.66 -2.54
N MET A 404 -2.82 11.80 -3.81
CA MET A 404 -4.14 11.58 -4.37
C MET A 404 -4.09 10.57 -5.50
N GLY A 405 -5.10 9.69 -5.57
CA GLY A 405 -5.26 8.81 -6.71
C GLY A 405 -6.50 7.92 -6.60
N VAL A 406 -6.84 7.30 -7.72
CA VAL A 406 -7.88 6.26 -7.77
C VAL A 406 -7.34 4.98 -7.13
N HIS A 407 -8.19 4.30 -6.37
CA HIS A 407 -7.90 3.03 -5.68
C HIS A 407 -7.03 2.12 -6.54
N GLY A 408 -5.84 1.75 -6.03
CA GLY A 408 -4.83 1.10 -6.84
C GLY A 408 -3.46 1.08 -6.22
N ALA A 409 -2.60 0.19 -6.73
CA ALA A 409 -1.28 -0.06 -6.18
C ALA A 409 -0.46 1.21 -5.94
N GLY A 410 -0.55 2.21 -6.82
CA GLY A 410 0.19 3.47 -6.66
C GLY A 410 -0.11 4.24 -5.35
N LEU A 411 -1.26 4.02 -4.71
CA LEU A 411 -1.55 4.62 -3.39
C LEU A 411 -0.69 4.02 -2.26
N THR A 412 -0.09 2.84 -2.46
CA THR A 412 0.83 2.20 -1.50
C THR A 412 2.07 3.07 -1.24
N ASN A 413 2.40 3.99 -2.14
CA ASN A 413 3.44 5.00 -1.92
C ASN A 413 3.21 5.87 -0.67
N MET A 414 2.03 5.81 -0.06
CA MET A 414 1.76 6.38 1.26
C MET A 414 2.76 5.94 2.35
N VAL A 415 3.42 4.78 2.21
CA VAL A 415 4.50 4.35 3.14
C VAL A 415 5.68 5.32 3.18
N PHE A 416 5.85 6.16 2.17
CA PHE A 416 6.94 7.14 2.11
C PHE A 416 6.54 8.54 2.61
N LEU A 417 5.25 8.81 2.80
CA LEU A 417 4.78 10.11 3.29
C LEU A 417 5.26 10.41 4.71
N ARG A 418 5.25 11.68 5.12
CA ARG A 418 5.47 12.14 6.51
C ARG A 418 4.23 11.95 7.38
N SER A 419 4.43 11.93 8.70
CA SER A 419 3.33 11.73 9.64
C SER A 419 2.39 12.93 9.56
N GLY A 420 1.08 12.69 9.62
CA GLY A 420 0.09 13.75 9.43
C GLY A 420 -0.19 14.14 7.96
N ALA A 421 0.61 13.66 6.99
CA ALA A 421 0.30 13.84 5.58
C ALA A 421 -1.01 13.12 5.19
N VAL A 422 -1.61 13.53 4.07
CA VAL A 422 -2.97 13.11 3.70
C VAL A 422 -2.96 12.12 2.53
N LEU A 423 -3.63 10.98 2.70
CA LEU A 423 -4.05 10.12 1.61
C LEU A 423 -5.45 10.52 1.14
N VAL A 424 -5.56 11.06 -0.06
CA VAL A 424 -6.83 11.34 -0.76
C VAL A 424 -7.15 10.16 -1.67
N HIS A 425 -8.02 9.28 -1.17
CA HIS A 425 -8.37 8.01 -1.78
C HIS A 425 -9.68 8.13 -2.56
N ILE A 426 -9.59 8.13 -3.88
CA ILE A 426 -10.76 8.07 -4.77
C ILE A 426 -11.13 6.60 -4.98
N VAL A 427 -12.35 6.24 -4.60
CA VAL A 427 -12.87 4.88 -4.62
C VAL A 427 -13.80 4.72 -5.83
N PRO A 428 -13.41 3.90 -6.83
CA PRO A 428 -14.28 3.50 -7.93
C PRO A 428 -15.61 2.91 -7.45
N TYR A 429 -16.61 3.00 -8.32
CA TYR A 429 -17.92 2.43 -8.07
C TYR A 429 -17.84 0.90 -7.97
N GLY A 430 -18.58 0.33 -7.02
CA GLY A 430 -18.71 -1.12 -6.82
C GLY A 430 -17.65 -1.77 -5.92
N ILE A 431 -16.61 -1.04 -5.50
CA ILE A 431 -15.54 -1.54 -4.61
C ILE A 431 -15.48 -0.82 -3.26
N GLU A 432 -16.54 -0.12 -2.88
CA GLU A 432 -16.65 0.65 -1.65
C GLU A 432 -16.46 -0.18 -0.39
N PHE A 433 -16.85 -1.45 -0.44
CA PHE A 433 -16.82 -2.40 0.68
C PHE A 433 -15.40 -2.75 1.13
N MET A 434 -14.43 -2.75 0.22
CA MET A 434 -13.04 -3.12 0.49
C MET A 434 -12.13 -1.90 0.69
N ALA A 435 -12.54 -0.72 0.21
CA ALA A 435 -11.68 0.47 0.17
C ALA A 435 -11.01 0.84 1.51
N ASP A 436 -11.71 0.69 2.63
CA ASP A 436 -11.14 1.01 3.94
C ASP A 436 -10.09 -0.01 4.38
N GLY A 437 -10.35 -1.31 4.19
CA GLY A 437 -9.41 -2.37 4.56
C GLY A 437 -8.09 -2.33 3.79
N PHE A 438 -8.11 -1.85 2.53
CA PHE A 438 -6.92 -1.77 1.69
C PHE A 438 -6.10 -0.50 1.90
N TYR A 439 -6.73 0.66 2.10
CA TYR A 439 -6.01 1.94 2.17
C TYR A 439 -6.46 2.87 3.31
N GLY A 440 -7.72 2.81 3.74
CA GLY A 440 -8.22 3.71 4.78
C GLY A 440 -7.66 3.40 6.16
N ALA A 441 -7.90 2.19 6.67
CA ALA A 441 -7.35 1.73 7.94
C ALA A 441 -5.81 1.72 7.93
N PRO A 442 -5.13 1.21 6.88
CA PRO A 442 -3.67 1.21 6.85
C PRO A 442 -3.06 2.62 6.88
N ALA A 443 -3.67 3.61 6.20
CA ALA A 443 -3.22 5.01 6.29
C ALA A 443 -3.31 5.54 7.73
N ARG A 444 -4.43 5.30 8.41
CA ARG A 444 -4.62 5.76 9.79
C ARG A 444 -3.66 5.07 10.76
N ASP A 445 -3.47 3.76 10.61
CA ASP A 445 -2.56 2.96 11.43
C ASP A 445 -1.07 3.36 11.22
N MET A 446 -0.76 3.94 10.05
CA MET A 446 0.55 4.54 9.72
C MET A 446 0.73 5.98 10.23
N GLY A 447 -0.25 6.54 10.93
CA GLY A 447 -0.21 7.93 11.40
C GLY A 447 -0.43 8.97 10.29
N LEU A 448 -1.08 8.57 9.20
CA LEU A 448 -1.51 9.46 8.11
C LEU A 448 -2.97 9.88 8.31
N ARG A 449 -3.36 10.97 7.65
CA ARG A 449 -4.76 11.37 7.54
C ARG A 449 -5.36 10.75 6.29
N HIS A 450 -6.64 10.40 6.34
CA HIS A 450 -7.32 9.74 5.24
C HIS A 450 -8.57 10.51 4.83
N VAL A 451 -8.67 10.83 3.56
CA VAL A 451 -9.86 11.41 2.92
C VAL A 451 -10.36 10.42 1.88
N ARG A 452 -11.56 9.87 2.10
CA ARG A 452 -12.22 8.98 1.15
C ARG A 452 -13.21 9.76 0.30
N TYR A 453 -13.17 9.55 -1.01
CA TYR A 453 -14.21 9.98 -1.94
C TYR A 453 -14.67 8.80 -2.78
N SER A 454 -15.91 8.35 -2.57
CA SER A 454 -16.52 7.33 -3.43
C SER A 454 -17.21 8.00 -4.61
N ILE A 455 -16.90 7.54 -5.82
CA ILE A 455 -17.51 8.09 -7.03
C ILE A 455 -18.96 7.61 -7.18
N SER A 456 -19.79 8.40 -7.86
CA SER A 456 -21.14 7.96 -8.23
C SER A 456 -21.11 7.18 -9.55
N PRO A 457 -22.19 6.47 -9.92
CA PRO A 457 -22.31 5.89 -11.26
C PRO A 457 -22.05 6.89 -12.39
N ASP A 458 -22.47 8.15 -12.23
CA ASP A 458 -22.28 9.21 -13.23
C ASP A 458 -20.82 9.60 -13.48
N GLU A 459 -19.94 9.32 -12.52
CA GLU A 459 -18.49 9.53 -12.64
C GLU A 459 -17.76 8.27 -13.11
N SER A 460 -18.49 7.17 -13.34
CA SER A 460 -17.95 5.91 -13.82
C SER A 460 -18.22 5.74 -15.32
N THR A 461 -17.21 5.35 -16.09
CA THR A 461 -17.41 4.97 -17.50
C THR A 461 -18.27 3.72 -17.66
N LEU A 462 -18.55 2.98 -16.58
CA LEU A 462 -19.46 1.83 -16.62
C LEU A 462 -20.90 2.26 -16.92
N LEU A 463 -21.32 3.46 -16.49
CA LEU A 463 -22.69 3.91 -16.72
C LEU A 463 -22.96 4.12 -18.20
N GLU A 464 -22.05 4.78 -18.92
CA GLU A 464 -22.14 4.95 -20.37
C GLU A 464 -22.11 3.59 -21.08
N LYS A 465 -21.26 2.67 -20.61
CA LYS A 465 -21.05 1.37 -21.24
C LYS A 465 -22.25 0.42 -21.09
N TYR A 466 -22.87 0.38 -19.93
CA TYR A 466 -23.89 -0.63 -19.58
C TYR A 466 -25.30 -0.04 -19.42
N GLY A 467 -25.43 1.25 -19.14
CA GLY A 467 -26.69 1.91 -18.83
C GLY A 467 -27.23 1.61 -17.42
N TRP A 468 -28.16 2.44 -16.96
CA TRP A 468 -28.73 2.40 -15.60
C TRP A 468 -29.37 1.07 -15.20
N ASN A 469 -29.93 0.34 -16.16
CA ASN A 469 -30.71 -0.87 -15.87
C ASN A 469 -29.87 -2.15 -15.80
N HIS A 470 -28.58 -2.09 -16.17
CA HIS A 470 -27.71 -3.25 -16.16
C HIS A 470 -27.25 -3.59 -14.74
N THR A 471 -27.10 -4.88 -14.42
CA THR A 471 -26.75 -5.38 -13.07
C THR A 471 -25.48 -4.74 -12.51
N VAL A 472 -24.46 -4.50 -13.35
CA VAL A 472 -23.20 -3.82 -12.96
C VAL A 472 -23.43 -2.43 -12.35
N ILE A 473 -24.48 -1.72 -12.75
CA ILE A 473 -24.84 -0.41 -12.19
C ILE A 473 -25.93 -0.54 -11.13
N LYS A 474 -26.95 -1.36 -11.38
CA LYS A 474 -28.13 -1.44 -10.51
C LYS A 474 -27.89 -2.24 -9.23
N ASP A 475 -27.04 -3.26 -9.28
CA ASP A 475 -26.81 -4.21 -8.19
C ASP A 475 -25.35 -4.68 -8.13
N PRO A 476 -24.43 -3.84 -7.61
CA PRO A 476 -23.04 -4.23 -7.41
C PRO A 476 -22.83 -5.39 -6.43
N GLU A 477 -23.80 -5.63 -5.54
CA GLU A 477 -23.75 -6.75 -4.61
C GLU A 477 -23.93 -8.09 -5.33
N ALA A 478 -24.83 -8.18 -6.31
CA ALA A 478 -24.94 -9.37 -7.15
C ALA A 478 -23.63 -9.69 -7.90
N ILE A 479 -22.93 -8.66 -8.39
CA ILE A 479 -21.61 -8.84 -9.02
C ILE A 479 -20.59 -9.35 -8.01
N ARG A 480 -20.56 -8.79 -6.78
CA ARG A 480 -19.68 -9.24 -5.70
C ARG A 480 -19.94 -10.70 -5.32
N ASN A 481 -21.22 -11.08 -5.20
CA ASN A 481 -21.63 -12.45 -4.86
C ASN A 481 -21.32 -13.45 -5.98
N SER A 482 -21.04 -12.96 -7.19
CA SER A 482 -20.59 -13.78 -8.33
C SER A 482 -19.08 -14.07 -8.31
N GLY A 483 -18.36 -13.62 -7.28
CA GLY A 483 -16.96 -13.92 -7.04
C GLY A 483 -15.99 -12.83 -7.48
N TRP A 484 -14.74 -12.96 -7.01
CA TRP A 484 -13.69 -11.96 -7.18
C TRP A 484 -13.31 -11.72 -8.65
N GLU A 485 -13.40 -12.75 -9.50
CA GLU A 485 -13.20 -12.62 -10.95
C GLU A 485 -14.09 -11.53 -11.56
N LYS A 486 -15.39 -11.52 -11.20
CA LYS A 486 -16.36 -10.54 -11.73
C LYS A 486 -16.14 -9.15 -11.17
N VAL A 487 -15.76 -9.02 -9.91
CA VAL A 487 -15.34 -7.73 -9.33
C VAL A 487 -14.11 -7.18 -10.06
N GLY A 488 -13.11 -8.04 -10.31
CA GLY A 488 -11.91 -7.71 -11.05
C GLY A 488 -12.19 -7.28 -12.49
N GLU A 489 -13.05 -8.02 -13.18
CA GLU A 489 -13.46 -7.75 -14.56
C GLU A 489 -14.16 -6.38 -14.66
N PHE A 490 -15.25 -6.18 -13.92
CA PHE A 490 -16.12 -5.02 -14.10
C PHE A 490 -15.60 -3.77 -13.38
N TYR A 491 -15.28 -3.88 -12.10
CA TYR A 491 -15.03 -2.69 -11.28
C TYR A 491 -13.55 -2.29 -11.19
N MET A 492 -12.64 -3.24 -11.38
CA MET A 492 -11.19 -2.98 -11.29
C MET A 492 -10.54 -2.73 -12.65
N SER A 493 -11.00 -3.43 -13.69
CA SER A 493 -10.37 -3.42 -15.02
C SER A 493 -11.13 -2.61 -16.06
N ALA A 494 -12.47 -2.74 -16.11
CA ALA A 494 -13.29 -2.13 -17.16
C ALA A 494 -13.80 -0.71 -16.86
N GLN A 495 -13.42 -0.15 -15.71
CA GLN A 495 -13.88 1.15 -15.22
C GLN A 495 -12.75 2.18 -15.23
N ASP A 496 -13.04 3.35 -15.78
CA ASP A 496 -12.27 4.59 -15.67
C ASP A 496 -13.16 5.67 -15.00
N VAL A 497 -12.56 6.78 -14.57
CA VAL A 497 -13.20 7.81 -13.73
C VAL A 497 -13.28 9.15 -14.46
N VAL A 498 -14.48 9.73 -14.51
CA VAL A 498 -14.71 11.13 -14.87
C VAL A 498 -14.99 11.89 -13.58
N LEU A 499 -13.97 12.47 -12.95
CA LEU A 499 -14.09 13.01 -11.59
C LEU A 499 -14.87 14.34 -11.60
N ASN A 500 -15.98 14.41 -10.87
CA ASN A 500 -16.74 15.65 -10.73
C ASN A 500 -16.08 16.57 -9.71
N MET A 501 -15.33 17.56 -10.20
CA MET A 501 -14.57 18.50 -9.35
C MET A 501 -15.44 19.34 -8.41
N THR A 502 -16.68 19.64 -8.79
CA THR A 502 -17.62 20.37 -7.94
C THR A 502 -18.00 19.54 -6.72
N ARG A 503 -18.37 18.26 -6.90
CA ARG A 503 -18.71 17.36 -5.78
C ARG A 503 -17.48 16.99 -4.95
N PHE A 504 -16.35 16.77 -5.63
CA PHE A 504 -15.08 16.42 -5.01
C PHE A 504 -14.47 17.56 -4.18
N GLY A 505 -14.84 18.82 -4.43
CA GLY A 505 -14.31 19.99 -3.72
C GLY A 505 -14.39 19.90 -2.20
N SER A 506 -15.45 19.31 -1.65
CA SER A 506 -15.58 19.07 -0.20
C SER A 506 -14.48 18.17 0.37
N SER A 507 -14.01 17.18 -0.40
CA SER A 507 -12.92 16.29 -0.02
C SER A 507 -11.57 17.00 -0.08
N LEU A 508 -11.38 17.89 -1.05
CA LEU A 508 -10.18 18.74 -1.14
C LEU A 508 -10.08 19.73 0.02
N LEU A 509 -11.19 20.37 0.40
CA LEU A 509 -11.22 21.24 1.58
C LEU A 509 -10.87 20.47 2.86
N LYS A 510 -11.37 19.25 3.01
CA LYS A 510 -11.02 18.38 4.15
C LYS A 510 -9.54 17.99 4.14
N ALA A 511 -8.95 17.76 2.97
CA ALA A 511 -7.53 17.50 2.85
C ALA A 511 -6.70 18.73 3.28
N ILE A 512 -7.10 19.93 2.85
CA ILE A 512 -6.46 21.20 3.26
C ILE A 512 -6.60 21.40 4.78
N GLU A 513 -7.76 21.13 5.36
CA GLU A 513 -7.97 21.22 6.82
C GLU A 513 -7.04 20.30 7.61
N PHE A 514 -6.67 19.15 7.05
CA PHE A 514 -5.68 18.27 7.69
C PHE A 514 -4.24 18.75 7.53
N ILE A 515 -3.94 19.57 6.52
CA ILE A 515 -2.59 20.06 6.20
C ILE A 515 -2.29 21.38 6.89
N VAL A 516 -3.25 22.30 6.96
CA VAL A 516 -3.14 23.58 7.69
C VAL A 516 -3.25 23.31 9.19
#